data_AF-A0A699UMT5-F1
#
_entry.id   AF-A0A699UMT5-F1
#
_cell.length_a   1.000
_cell.length_b   1.000
_cell.length_c   1.000
_cell.angle_alpha   90.00
_cell.angle_beta   90.00
_cell.angle_gamma   90.00
#
_symmetry.space_group_name_H-M   'P 1'
#
loop_
_entity.id
_entity.type
_entity.pdbx_description
1 polymer ?
#
loop_
_entity_poly.entity_id
_entity_poly.type
_entity_poly.pdbx_seq_one_letter_code
_entity_poly.pdbx_strand_id
1 'polypeptide(L)'
;MKEDGKKRDMSKVKCYNCKKEEYFAKDCKKPKVRDYNYYKTKMLLEKKDINDQVLLNEDQAWIEPSSDSDQELSSNIVFMA
;
A
#
# COMPACT_ATOMS: atom_id res chain seq x y z
N MET A 1 19.88 -41.95 -16.08
CA MET A 1 20.93 -40.92 -15.82
C MET A 1 20.89 -40.64 -14.33
N LYS A 2 21.96 -40.96 -13.59
CA LYS A 2 22.04 -40.58 -12.17
C LYS A 2 22.24 -39.07 -12.15
N GLU A 3 21.23 -38.32 -11.71
CA GLU A 3 21.42 -36.92 -11.37
C GLU A 3 22.25 -36.89 -10.09
N ASP A 4 23.56 -36.78 -10.24
CA ASP A 4 24.46 -36.45 -9.15
C ASP A 4 24.09 -35.04 -8.66
N GLY A 5 23.19 -35.01 -7.67
CA GLY A 5 22.77 -33.81 -6.96
C GLY A 5 23.95 -33.23 -6.19
N LYS A 6 24.85 -32.54 -6.90
CA LYS A 6 25.97 -31.81 -6.35
C LYS A 6 25.39 -30.76 -5.41
N LYS A 7 25.42 -31.04 -4.10
CA LYS A 7 25.04 -30.10 -3.05
C LYS A 7 25.86 -28.84 -3.29
N ARG A 8 25.22 -27.79 -3.82
CA ARG A 8 25.88 -26.50 -4.02
C ARG A 8 26.33 -26.04 -2.65
N ASP A 9 27.60 -25.72 -2.52
CA ASP A 9 28.15 -25.17 -1.29
C ASP A 9 27.46 -23.83 -1.01
N MET A 10 26.42 -23.86 -0.17
CA MET A 10 25.62 -22.69 0.18
C MET A 10 26.32 -21.81 1.23
N SER A 11 27.49 -22.23 1.75
CA SER A 11 28.26 -21.45 2.71
C SER A 11 28.90 -20.19 2.10
N LYS A 12 28.96 -20.11 0.76
CA LYS A 12 29.60 -19.00 0.02
C LYS A 12 28.62 -18.11 -0.74
N VAL A 13 27.32 -18.14 -0.41
CA VAL A 13 26.35 -17.28 -1.09
C VAL A 13 26.58 -15.83 -0.66
N LYS A 14 27.07 -15.01 -1.58
CA LYS A 14 27.28 -13.58 -1.36
C LYS A 14 25.97 -12.91 -1.00
N CYS A 15 25.92 -12.28 0.17
CA CYS A 15 24.74 -11.52 0.57
C CYS A 15 24.54 -10.33 -0.37
N TYR A 16 23.37 -10.25 -1.02
CA TYR A 16 23.03 -9.14 -1.91
C TYR A 16 23.10 -7.78 -1.22
N ASN A 17 22.75 -7.74 0.07
CA ASN A 17 22.70 -6.50 0.85
C ASN A 17 24.08 -6.01 1.32
N CYS A 18 24.93 -6.88 1.87
CA CYS A 18 26.23 -6.48 2.43
C CYS A 18 27.44 -6.81 1.54
N LYS A 19 27.23 -7.55 0.44
CA LYS A 19 28.25 -8.01 -0.50
C LYS A 19 29.38 -8.84 0.14
N LYS A 20 29.17 -9.41 1.33
CA LYS A 20 30.09 -10.33 2.02
C LYS A 20 29.63 -11.78 1.88
N GLU A 21 30.57 -12.72 2.00
CA GLU A 21 30.38 -14.18 1.82
C GLU A 21 30.36 -14.96 3.15
N GLU A 22 30.23 -14.29 4.29
CA GLU A 22 30.38 -14.91 5.61
C GLU A 22 29.07 -15.47 6.21
N TYR A 23 27.90 -14.96 5.77
CA TYR A 23 26.59 -15.30 6.34
C TYR A 23 25.53 -15.41 5.25
N PHE A 24 24.49 -16.21 5.51
CA PHE A 24 23.30 -16.18 4.66
C PHE A 24 22.71 -14.76 4.63
N ALA A 25 22.17 -14.37 3.48
CA ALA A 25 21.57 -13.04 3.31
C ALA A 25 20.46 -12.74 4.35
N LYS A 26 19.76 -13.77 4.83
CA LYS A 26 18.76 -13.70 5.91
C LYS A 26 19.33 -13.32 7.28
N ASP A 27 20.58 -13.69 7.55
CA ASP A 27 21.25 -13.45 8.85
C ASP A 27 22.08 -12.15 8.80
N CYS A 28 21.97 -11.39 7.71
CA CYS A 28 22.68 -10.14 7.53
C CYS A 28 22.09 -9.05 8.45
N LYS A 29 22.85 -8.68 9.49
CA LYS A 29 22.48 -7.59 10.42
C LYS A 29 22.48 -6.19 9.80
N LYS A 30 22.99 -6.01 8.58
CA LYS A 30 23.00 -4.67 7.94
C LYS A 30 21.59 -4.29 7.49
N PRO A 31 21.19 -3.02 7.65
CA PRO A 31 19.91 -2.54 7.14
C PRO A 31 19.84 -2.76 5.62
N LYS A 32 18.65 -3.11 5.13
CA LYS A 32 18.42 -3.26 3.69
C LYS A 32 18.66 -1.91 3.01
N VAL A 33 19.62 -1.84 2.10
CA VAL A 33 19.82 -0.64 1.27
C VAL A 33 18.57 -0.48 0.41
N ARG A 34 17.89 0.66 0.57
CA ARG A 34 16.75 1.02 -0.28
C ARG A 34 17.24 2.03 -1.31
N ASP A 35 16.89 1.81 -2.57
CA ASP A 35 17.29 2.68 -3.66
C ASP A 35 16.32 3.86 -3.82
N TYR A 36 16.66 4.77 -4.72
CA TYR A 36 15.83 5.94 -5.03
C TYR A 36 14.42 5.54 -5.50
N ASN A 37 14.31 4.48 -6.30
CA ASN A 37 13.03 4.00 -6.83
C ASN A 37 12.10 3.53 -5.71
N TYR A 38 12.63 2.81 -4.71
CA TYR A 38 11.88 2.41 -3.54
C TYR A 38 11.22 3.61 -2.84
N TYR A 39 11.99 4.68 -2.58
CA TYR A 39 11.46 5.87 -1.92
C TYR A 39 10.46 6.60 -2.78
N LYS A 40 10.72 6.72 -4.10
CA LYS A 40 9.80 7.33 -5.06
C LYS A 40 8.45 6.61 -5.07
N THR A 41 8.45 5.27 -5.13
CA THR A 41 7.22 4.46 -5.10
C THR A 41 6.50 4.59 -3.75
N LYS A 42 7.23 4.57 -2.63
CA LYS A 42 6.63 4.71 -1.30
C LYS A 42 5.94 6.06 -1.12
N MET A 43 6.56 7.15 -1.58
CA MET A 43 5.95 8.48 -1.55
C MET A 43 4.73 8.59 -2.48
N LEU A 44 4.77 7.96 -3.65
CA LEU A 44 3.62 7.92 -4.56
C LEU A 44 2.43 7.19 -3.95
N LEU A 45 2.67 6.08 -3.24
CA LEU A 45 1.63 5.34 -2.52
C LEU A 45 1.05 6.17 -1.38
N GLU A 46 1.89 6.75 -0.52
CA GLU A 46 1.44 7.60 0.60
C GLU A 46 0.64 8.81 0.12
N LYS A 47 1.06 9.43 -1.01
CA LYS A 47 0.32 10.54 -1.61
C LYS A 47 -1.04 10.12 -2.18
N LYS A 48 -1.12 8.90 -2.73
CA LYS A 48 -2.40 8.35 -3.19
C LYS A 48 -3.33 8.08 -1.99
N ASP A 49 -2.83 7.50 -0.92
CA ASP A 49 -3.62 7.25 0.29
C ASP A 49 -4.15 8.55 0.91
N ILE A 50 -3.36 9.63 0.91
CA ILE A 50 -3.81 10.96 1.34
C ILE A 50 -4.88 11.51 0.39
N ASN A 51 -4.69 11.40 -0.93
CA ASN A 51 -5.69 11.87 -1.89
C ASN A 51 -7.01 11.11 -1.78
N ASP A 52 -6.95 9.79 -1.59
CA ASP A 52 -8.14 8.95 -1.40
C ASP A 52 -8.84 9.33 -0.08
N GLN A 53 -8.09 9.65 0.99
CA GLN A 53 -8.66 10.16 2.24
C GLN A 53 -9.30 11.56 2.07
N VAL A 54 -8.69 12.46 1.30
CA VAL A 54 -9.26 13.79 1.00
C VAL A 54 -10.56 13.64 0.24
N LEU A 55 -10.59 12.79 -0.79
CA LEU A 55 -11.79 12.52 -1.59
C LEU A 55 -12.94 11.99 -0.73
N LEU A 56 -12.65 11.03 0.17
CA LEU A 56 -13.65 10.50 1.10
C LEU A 56 -14.21 11.57 2.05
N ASN A 57 -13.38 12.51 2.50
CA ASN A 57 -13.82 13.61 3.37
C ASN A 57 -14.68 14.65 2.61
N GLU A 58 -14.35 14.92 1.35
CA GLU A 58 -15.17 15.80 0.48
C GLU A 58 -16.54 15.17 0.22
N ASP A 59 -16.60 13.88 -0.10
CA ASP A 59 -17.86 13.16 -0.26
C ASP A 59 -18.68 13.15 1.03
N GLN A 60 -18.03 12.99 2.20
CA GLN A 60 -18.71 13.07 3.49
C GLN A 60 -19.26 14.47 3.77
N ALA A 61 -18.50 15.54 3.48
CA ALA A 61 -18.95 16.92 3.65
C ALA A 61 -20.09 17.30 2.68
N TRP A 62 -20.20 16.62 1.53
CA TRP A 62 -21.32 16.75 0.60
C TRP A 62 -22.57 15.98 1.05
N ILE A 63 -22.39 14.87 1.76
CA ILE A 63 -23.47 14.03 2.29
C ILE A 63 -23.96 14.51 3.66
N GLU A 64 -23.24 15.40 4.36
CA GLU A 64 -23.78 16.07 5.53
C GLU A 64 -25.10 16.75 5.12
N PRO A 65 -26.25 16.29 5.65
CA PRO A 65 -27.52 16.92 5.31
C PRO A 65 -27.43 18.34 5.84
N SER A 66 -27.36 19.31 4.92
CA SER A 66 -27.68 20.69 5.23
C SER A 66 -29.03 20.67 5.94
N SER A 67 -29.02 20.97 7.24
CA SER A 67 -30.23 20.97 8.08
C SER A 67 -31.27 22.01 7.64
N ASP A 68 -31.02 22.72 6.53
CA ASP A 68 -31.89 23.72 5.94
C ASP A 68 -32.84 23.18 4.85
N SER A 69 -32.96 21.86 4.61
CA SER A 69 -33.87 21.37 3.54
C SER A 69 -34.81 20.21 3.89
N ASP A 70 -35.14 20.00 5.16
CA ASP A 70 -36.12 18.98 5.56
C ASP A 70 -37.59 19.45 5.60
N GLN A 71 -37.96 20.54 4.90
CA GLN A 71 -39.36 21.04 4.92
C GLN A 71 -40.17 20.92 3.62
N GLU A 72 -39.61 20.49 2.47
CA GLU A 72 -40.38 20.49 1.20
C GLU A 72 -40.45 19.15 0.44
N LEU A 73 -40.20 18.01 1.08
CA LEU A 73 -40.31 16.69 0.42
C LEU A 73 -41.51 15.82 0.85
N SER A 74 -42.54 16.39 1.49
CA SER A 74 -43.74 15.62 1.89
C SER A 74 -45.05 16.03 1.23
N SER A 75 -45.09 17.06 0.37
CA SER A 75 -46.35 17.61 -0.15
C SER A 75 -46.90 16.93 -1.41
N ASN A 76 -46.17 16.03 -2.06
CA ASN A 76 -46.50 15.55 -3.41
C ASN A 76 -46.83 14.05 -3.55
N ILE A 77 -47.18 13.32 -2.47
CA ILE A 77 -47.48 11.87 -2.55
C ILE A 77 -48.96 11.50 -2.34
N VAL A 78 -49.88 12.43 -2.03
CA VAL A 78 -51.23 12.01 -1.62
C VAL A 78 -52.33 12.65 -2.47
N PHE A 79 -53.11 11.76 -3.10
CA PHE A 79 -54.39 11.92 -3.80
C PHE A 79 -54.38 12.25 -5.31
N MET A 80 -54.05 11.23 -6.12
CA MET A 80 -54.87 10.91 -7.29
C MET A 80 -55.90 9.84 -6.89
N ALA A 81 -57.07 10.27 -6.41
CA ALA A 81 -58.25 9.41 -6.20
C ALA A 81 -59.47 10.06 -6.85
#